data_AF-A0A7Y9ATU9-F1
#
_entry.id   AF-A0A7Y9ATU9-F1
#
_cell.length_a   1.000
_cell.length_b   1.000
_cell.length_c   1.000
_cell.angle_alpha   90.00
_cell.angle_beta   90.00
_cell.angle_gamma   90.00
#
_symmetry.space_group_name_H-M   'P 1'
#
loop_
_entity.id
_entity.type
_entity.pdbx_description
1 polymer ?
#
loop_
_entity_poly.entity_id
_entity_poly.type
_entity_poly.pdbx_seq_one_letter_code
_entity_poly.pdbx_strand_id
1 'polypeptide(L)'
;MSLRVPGPRTRTGPPAAVVPAVLRGVVEHGDARGRLLGFPTANVTITGTGPADGVWAGTVQVDPGQDGPVHVAAVSVGRRPTYYADGERLLEAFLLDVTLDLYDHEVLVTLHRHLRPQLAFAGSDELVEQMHRDVAATREWAAAAVR
;
A
#
# COMPACT_ATOMS: atom_id res chain seq x y z
N MET A 1 1.85 23.24 53.91
CA MET A 1 2.93 22.49 53.23
C MET A 1 2.27 21.61 52.19
N SER A 2 2.06 22.13 50.98
CA SER A 2 1.21 21.48 49.96
C SER A 2 2.08 20.95 48.83
N LEU A 3 2.16 19.62 48.73
CA LEU A 3 2.89 18.92 47.66
C LEU A 3 2.21 19.18 46.30
N ARG A 4 2.96 19.74 45.34
CA ARG A 4 2.59 19.69 43.91
C ARG A 4 2.87 18.29 43.38
N VAL A 5 1.83 17.62 42.90
CA VAL A 5 1.98 16.40 42.08
C VAL A 5 2.29 16.85 40.63
N PRO A 6 3.35 16.35 39.98
CA PRO A 6 3.60 16.67 38.57
C PRO A 6 2.58 15.95 37.68
N GLY A 7 1.95 16.68 36.76
CA GLY A 7 1.08 16.09 35.74
C GLY A 7 1.84 15.15 34.78
N PRO A 8 1.11 14.30 34.03
CA PRO A 8 1.72 13.31 33.16
C PRO A 8 2.52 14.00 32.05
N ARG A 9 3.83 13.72 32.00
CA ARG A 9 4.69 14.14 30.89
C ARG A 9 4.39 13.24 29.69
N THR A 10 3.62 13.72 28.73
CA THR A 10 3.56 13.10 27.40
C THR A 10 4.91 13.29 26.73
N ARG A 11 5.73 12.25 26.73
CA ARG A 11 7.01 12.23 26.02
C ARG A 11 6.71 11.95 24.54
N THR A 12 6.39 12.99 23.77
CA THR A 12 6.42 12.92 22.30
C THR A 12 7.88 12.78 21.85
N GLY A 13 8.35 11.54 21.81
CA GLY A 13 9.54 11.19 21.03
C GLY A 13 9.22 11.31 19.53
N PRO A 14 10.25 11.48 18.67
CA PRO A 14 10.04 11.36 17.23
C PRO A 14 9.38 10.00 16.92
N PRO A 15 8.49 9.91 15.91
CA PRO A 15 7.93 8.63 15.52
C PRO A 15 9.07 7.66 15.24
N ALA A 16 9.02 6.47 15.87
CA ALA A 16 9.98 5.42 15.61
C ALA A 16 10.05 5.19 14.10
N ALA A 17 11.27 5.12 13.55
CA ALA A 17 11.47 4.78 12.14
C ALA A 17 10.78 3.43 11.89
N VAL A 18 9.67 3.47 11.14
CA VAL A 18 8.92 2.26 10.78
C VAL A 18 9.78 1.51 9.78
N VAL A 19 10.21 0.30 10.13
CA VAL A 19 10.88 -0.60 9.18
C VAL A 19 9.89 -0.88 8.06
N PRO A 20 10.26 -0.68 6.78
CA PRO A 20 9.37 -0.96 5.66
C PRO A 20 8.88 -2.41 5.72
N ALA A 21 7.57 -2.61 5.49
CA ALA A 21 7.04 -3.96 5.37
C ALA A 21 7.36 -4.49 3.97
N VAL A 22 8.01 -5.65 3.90
CA VAL A 22 8.37 -6.31 2.64
C VAL A 22 7.52 -7.56 2.48
N LEU A 23 6.88 -7.68 1.33
CA LEU A 23 5.94 -8.75 0.99
C LEU A 23 6.36 -9.35 -0.34
N ARG A 24 6.41 -10.68 -0.42
CA ARG A 24 6.74 -11.42 -1.65
C ARG A 24 5.53 -12.26 -2.05
N GLY A 25 5.22 -12.29 -3.34
CA GLY A 25 4.13 -13.10 -3.87
C GLY A 25 4.13 -13.15 -5.39
N VAL A 26 3.24 -13.98 -5.95
CA VAL A 26 3.00 -14.06 -7.39
C VAL A 26 1.80 -13.18 -7.72
N VAL A 27 1.86 -12.46 -8.82
CA VAL A 27 0.75 -11.63 -9.26
C VAL A 27 -0.36 -12.51 -9.84
N GLU A 28 -1.55 -12.38 -9.25
CA GLU A 28 -2.72 -13.16 -9.61
C GLU A 28 -3.68 -12.37 -10.52
N HIS A 29 -4.53 -13.13 -11.21
CA HIS A 29 -5.68 -12.57 -11.93
C HIS A 29 -6.78 -12.18 -10.93
N GLY A 30 -6.82 -10.91 -10.52
CA GLY A 30 -7.92 -10.36 -9.71
C GLY A 30 -9.18 -10.03 -10.51
N ASP A 31 -10.12 -9.32 -9.89
CA ASP A 31 -11.42 -8.95 -10.49
C ASP A 31 -11.29 -7.91 -11.64
N ALA A 32 -10.06 -7.46 -11.94
CA ALA A 32 -9.73 -6.46 -12.95
C ALA A 32 -10.54 -5.14 -12.87
N ARG A 33 -11.18 -4.84 -11.72
CA ARG A 33 -12.04 -3.65 -11.56
C ARG A 33 -11.26 -2.36 -11.74
N GLY A 34 -10.04 -2.28 -11.22
CA GLY A 34 -9.16 -1.14 -11.44
C GLY A 34 -8.91 -0.87 -12.93
N ARG A 35 -8.72 -1.92 -13.74
CA ARG A 35 -8.51 -1.80 -15.19
C ARG A 35 -9.69 -1.12 -15.89
N LEU A 36 -10.93 -1.45 -15.49
CA LEU A 36 -12.14 -0.81 -16.02
C LEU A 36 -12.24 0.69 -15.67
N LEU A 37 -11.56 1.11 -14.59
CA LEU A 37 -11.50 2.48 -14.11
C LEU A 37 -10.25 3.24 -14.58
N GLY A 38 -9.41 2.64 -15.44
CA GLY A 38 -8.15 3.23 -15.91
C GLY A 38 -6.95 3.03 -14.99
N PHE A 39 -7.07 2.18 -13.96
CA PHE A 39 -6.02 1.87 -12.98
C PHE A 39 -5.71 0.37 -12.94
N PRO A 40 -4.95 -0.18 -13.91
CA PRO A 40 -4.52 -1.57 -13.83
C PRO A 40 -3.71 -1.83 -12.56
N THR A 41 -4.16 -2.76 -11.72
CA THR A 41 -3.49 -3.16 -10.48
C THR A 41 -2.98 -4.59 -10.56
N ALA A 42 -1.77 -4.81 -10.03
CA ALA A 42 -1.25 -6.14 -9.76
C ALA A 42 -1.80 -6.63 -8.41
N ASN A 43 -2.43 -7.80 -8.41
CA ASN A 43 -3.04 -8.41 -7.24
C ASN A 43 -2.06 -9.40 -6.62
N VAL A 44 -1.73 -9.24 -5.34
CA VAL A 44 -0.81 -10.12 -4.63
C VAL A 44 -1.47 -10.59 -3.34
N THR A 45 -1.69 -11.89 -3.24
CA THR A 45 -2.22 -12.52 -2.02
C THR A 45 -1.12 -12.57 -0.97
N ILE A 46 -1.44 -12.16 0.26
CA ILE A 46 -0.49 -12.14 1.38
C ILE A 46 -0.97 -13.02 2.53
N THR A 47 -0.08 -13.87 3.05
CA THR A 47 -0.35 -14.74 4.21
C THR A 47 0.24 -14.15 5.50
N GLY A 48 -0.51 -14.17 6.61
CA GLY A 48 -0.01 -13.85 7.95
C GLY A 48 -0.33 -12.44 8.48
N THR A 49 0.34 -12.03 9.56
CA THR A 49 0.21 -10.69 10.15
C THR A 49 0.89 -9.68 9.24
N GLY A 50 0.08 -8.89 8.55
CA GLY A 50 0.53 -7.93 7.56
C GLY A 50 0.59 -6.48 8.08
N PRO A 51 1.04 -5.56 7.21
CA PRO A 51 0.95 -4.12 7.43
C PRO A 51 -0.51 -3.67 7.67
N ALA A 52 -0.67 -2.51 8.29
CA ALA A 52 -2.00 -1.93 8.53
C ALA A 52 -2.78 -1.77 7.22
N ASP A 53 -4.10 -1.97 7.29
CA ASP A 53 -5.00 -1.75 6.16
C ASP A 53 -4.99 -0.28 5.75
N GLY A 54 -5.00 -0.04 4.44
CA GLY A 54 -4.99 1.30 3.86
C GLY A 54 -4.16 1.37 2.61
N VAL A 55 -3.88 2.60 2.17
CA VAL A 55 -3.07 2.88 1.00
C VAL A 55 -1.68 3.34 1.44
N TRP A 56 -0.68 2.80 0.75
CA TRP A 56 0.74 3.00 1.01
C TRP A 56 1.43 3.51 -0.26
N ALA A 57 2.43 4.37 -0.08
CA ALA A 57 3.45 4.59 -1.09
C ALA A 57 4.52 3.49 -0.95
N GLY A 58 4.85 2.86 -2.06
CA GLY A 58 5.65 1.63 -2.09
C GLY A 58 6.50 1.50 -3.34
N THR A 59 7.25 0.41 -3.38
CA THR A 59 7.96 -0.06 -4.58
C THR A 59 7.62 -1.52 -4.87
N VAL A 60 7.59 -1.89 -6.15
CA VAL A 60 7.42 -3.26 -6.63
C VAL A 60 8.62 -3.63 -7.46
N GLN A 61 9.37 -4.64 -7.03
CA GLN A 61 10.41 -5.27 -7.83
C GLN A 61 9.80 -6.48 -8.56
N VAL A 62 9.95 -6.51 -9.88
CA VAL A 62 9.51 -7.63 -10.72
C VAL A 62 10.65 -8.64 -10.82
N ASP A 63 10.34 -9.94 -10.73
CA ASP A 63 11.29 -11.05 -10.79
C ASP A 63 12.54 -10.83 -9.92
N PRO A 64 12.36 -10.69 -8.58
CA PRO A 64 13.47 -10.32 -7.67
C PRO A 64 14.62 -11.34 -7.68
N GLY A 65 14.36 -12.60 -8.01
CA GLY A 65 15.41 -13.63 -8.16
C GLY A 65 16.31 -13.43 -9.38
N GLN A 66 15.97 -12.51 -10.28
CA GLN A 66 16.72 -12.15 -11.49
C GLN A 66 17.20 -10.70 -11.47
N ASP A 67 17.16 -10.03 -10.30
CA ASP A 67 17.44 -8.60 -10.16
C ASP A 67 16.63 -7.73 -11.15
N GLY A 68 15.36 -8.09 -11.36
CA GLY A 68 14.49 -7.36 -12.27
C GLY A 68 14.15 -5.93 -11.80
N PRO A 69 13.45 -5.15 -12.64
CA PRO A 69 13.27 -3.72 -12.44
C PRO A 69 12.40 -3.41 -11.22
N VAL A 70 12.66 -2.23 -10.62
CA VAL A 70 11.90 -1.70 -9.49
C VAL A 70 11.05 -0.52 -9.95
N HIS A 71 9.76 -0.58 -9.66
CA HIS A 71 8.78 0.45 -10.00
C HIS A 71 8.18 1.08 -8.75
N VAL A 72 7.93 2.39 -8.78
CA VAL A 72 7.16 3.08 -7.74
C VAL A 72 5.68 2.69 -7.87
N ALA A 73 5.02 2.45 -6.74
CA ALA A 73 3.62 2.02 -6.73
C ALA A 73 2.81 2.69 -5.62
N ALA A 74 1.55 2.99 -5.94
CA ALA A 74 0.52 3.19 -4.93
C ALA A 74 -0.08 1.82 -4.60
N VAL A 75 -0.04 1.43 -3.33
CA VAL A 75 -0.36 0.07 -2.90
C VAL A 75 -1.51 0.08 -1.90
N SER A 76 -2.65 -0.49 -2.30
CA SER A 76 -3.78 -0.73 -1.41
C SER A 76 -3.61 -2.06 -0.70
N VAL A 77 -3.70 -2.05 0.63
CA VAL A 77 -3.76 -3.25 1.47
C VAL A 77 -5.14 -3.29 2.11
N GLY A 78 -5.90 -4.34 1.84
CA GLY A 78 -7.24 -4.50 2.38
C GLY A 78 -7.64 -5.95 2.51
N ARG A 79 -8.91 -6.15 2.88
CA ARG A 79 -9.54 -7.46 2.97
C ARG A 79 -10.68 -7.50 1.96
N ARG A 80 -10.80 -8.60 1.20
CA ARG A 80 -12.06 -8.85 0.50
C ARG A 80 -13.14 -9.12 1.56
N PRO A 81 -14.33 -8.51 1.48
CA PRO A 81 -15.44 -8.92 2.31
C PRO A 81 -15.77 -10.37 1.96
N THR A 82 -15.33 -11.33 2.78
CA THR A 82 -15.76 -12.72 2.69
C THR A 82 -16.77 -13.00 3.80
N TYR A 83 -17.44 -14.14 3.72
CA TYR A 83 -18.45 -14.57 4.70
C TYR A 83 -17.89 -14.77 6.13
N TYR A 84 -16.56 -14.73 6.28
CA TYR A 84 -15.84 -14.89 7.55
C TYR A 84 -15.01 -13.63 7.87
N ALA A 85 -14.89 -13.29 9.16
CA ALA A 85 -14.20 -12.09 9.64
C ALA A 85 -12.69 -12.04 9.29
N ASP A 86 -12.11 -13.19 8.96
CA ASP A 86 -10.69 -13.39 8.64
C ASP A 86 -10.45 -13.60 7.13
N GLY A 87 -11.25 -12.94 6.29
CA GLY A 87 -11.10 -12.99 4.83
C GLY A 87 -9.68 -12.71 4.35
N GLU A 88 -9.35 -13.25 3.18
CA GLU A 88 -8.02 -13.13 2.58
C GLU A 88 -7.64 -11.67 2.41
N ARG A 89 -6.42 -11.35 2.88
CA ARG A 89 -5.81 -10.04 2.69
C ARG A 89 -5.26 -9.97 1.28
N LEU A 90 -5.69 -8.92 0.59
CA LEU A 90 -5.27 -8.62 -0.76
C LEU A 90 -4.44 -7.35 -0.76
N LEU A 91 -3.33 -7.42 -1.49
CA LEU A 91 -2.56 -6.25 -1.87
C LEU A 91 -2.82 -5.96 -3.35
N GLU A 92 -3.19 -4.72 -3.65
CA GLU A 92 -3.35 -4.22 -5.02
C GLU A 92 -2.35 -3.11 -5.27
N ALA A 93 -1.39 -3.34 -6.16
CA ALA A 93 -0.36 -2.38 -6.52
C ALA A 93 -0.66 -1.73 -7.87
N PHE A 94 -0.81 -0.41 -7.89
CA PHE A 94 -0.83 0.40 -9.10
C PHE A 94 0.57 0.95 -9.36
N LEU A 95 1.22 0.46 -10.43
CA LEU A 95 2.54 0.96 -10.81
C LEU A 95 2.42 2.35 -11.46
N LEU A 96 3.26 3.28 -11.04
CA LEU A 96 3.27 4.63 -11.60
C LEU A 96 4.05 4.66 -12.92
N ASP A 97 3.51 5.39 -13.90
CA ASP A 97 4.14 5.70 -15.20
C ASP A 97 4.50 4.50 -16.08
N VAL A 98 4.05 3.31 -15.73
CA VAL A 98 4.30 2.09 -16.51
C VAL A 98 3.01 1.30 -16.68
N THR A 99 2.90 0.63 -17.81
CA THR A 99 1.85 -0.37 -18.06
C THR A 99 2.56 -1.66 -18.39
N LEU A 100 2.51 -2.60 -17.45
CA LEU A 100 3.14 -3.92 -17.57
C LEU A 100 2.06 -4.97 -17.35
N ASP A 101 2.11 -6.02 -18.15
CA ASP A 101 1.45 -7.26 -17.79
C ASP A 101 2.36 -7.99 -16.81
N LEU A 102 1.88 -8.15 -15.58
CA LEU A 102 2.64 -8.77 -14.51
C LEU A 102 2.07 -10.12 -14.10
N TYR A 103 1.03 -10.62 -14.76
CA TYR A 103 0.44 -11.90 -14.38
C TYR A 103 1.50 -13.01 -14.37
N ASP A 104 1.42 -13.87 -13.37
CA ASP A 104 2.33 -15.00 -13.15
C ASP A 104 3.79 -14.62 -12.84
N HIS A 105 4.13 -13.32 -12.84
CA HIS A 105 5.43 -12.86 -12.35
C HIS A 105 5.49 -12.87 -10.83
N GLU A 106 6.67 -13.21 -10.31
CA GLU A 106 6.98 -13.02 -8.91
C GLU A 106 7.33 -11.56 -8.65
N VAL A 107 6.81 -11.01 -7.55
CA VAL A 107 7.07 -9.64 -7.15
C VAL A 107 7.50 -9.54 -5.70
N LEU A 108 8.36 -8.56 -5.43
CA LEU A 108 8.68 -8.09 -4.09
C LEU A 108 8.09 -6.69 -3.91
N VAL A 109 7.11 -6.56 -3.03
CA VAL A 109 6.45 -5.30 -2.70
C VAL A 109 7.00 -4.77 -1.38
N THR A 110 7.55 -3.57 -1.41
CA THR A 110 8.03 -2.86 -0.21
C THR A 110 7.12 -1.68 0.09
N LEU A 111 6.49 -1.67 1.27
CA LEU A 111 5.65 -0.58 1.75
C LEU A 111 6.46 0.38 2.60
N HIS A 112 6.60 1.61 2.12
CA HIS A 112 7.48 2.60 2.73
C HIS A 112 6.72 3.60 3.60
N ARG A 113 5.60 4.13 3.10
CA ARG A 113 4.84 5.18 3.80
C ARG A 113 3.35 4.92 3.74
N HIS A 114 2.70 4.86 4.90
CA HIS A 114 1.24 4.85 4.97
C HIS A 114 0.72 6.22 4.58
N LEU A 115 -0.18 6.27 3.58
CA LEU A 115 -0.78 7.50 3.07
C LEU A 115 -2.13 7.77 3.73
N ARG A 116 -2.97 6.73 3.86
CA ARG A 116 -4.31 6.82 4.45
C ARG A 116 -4.88 5.45 4.83
N PRO A 117 -5.86 5.37 5.76
CA PRO A 117 -6.66 4.17 5.96
C PRO A 117 -7.53 3.82 4.73
N GLN A 118 -8.14 2.63 4.76
CA GLN A 118 -9.18 2.25 3.81
C GLN A 118 -10.41 3.17 3.93
N LEU A 119 -11.01 3.51 2.81
CA LEU A 119 -12.18 4.40 2.72
C LEU A 119 -13.29 3.69 1.94
N ALA A 120 -14.53 3.93 2.35
CA ALA A 120 -15.70 3.57 1.55
C ALA A 120 -16.07 4.77 0.65
N PHE A 121 -16.51 4.49 -0.57
CA PHE A 121 -16.92 5.51 -1.54
C PHE A 121 -18.37 5.27 -1.96
N ALA A 122 -19.12 6.34 -2.21
CA ALA A 122 -20.51 6.23 -2.64
C ALA A 122 -20.64 5.77 -4.11
N GLY A 123 -19.58 5.95 -4.91
CA GLY A 123 -19.55 5.56 -6.32
C GLY A 123 -18.14 5.52 -6.91
N SER A 124 -18.05 5.12 -8.18
CA SER A 124 -16.80 4.99 -8.93
C SER A 124 -16.04 6.30 -9.10
N ASP A 125 -16.75 7.42 -9.24
CA ASP A 125 -16.13 8.72 -9.51
C ASP A 125 -15.35 9.22 -8.29
N GLU A 126 -15.94 9.13 -7.09
CA GLU A 126 -15.26 9.46 -5.83
C GLU A 126 -14.04 8.55 -5.59
N LEU A 127 -14.16 7.26 -5.92
CA LEU A 127 -13.06 6.31 -5.85
C LEU A 127 -11.92 6.75 -6.78
N VAL A 128 -12.21 7.03 -8.05
CA VAL A 128 -11.22 7.46 -9.06
C VAL A 128 -10.53 8.76 -8.65
N GLU A 129 -11.29 9.75 -8.16
CA GLU A 129 -10.71 10.99 -7.63
C GLU A 129 -9.75 10.73 -6.47
N GLN A 130 -10.12 9.84 -5.55
CA GLN A 130 -9.23 9.48 -4.45
C GLN A 130 -7.99 8.73 -4.94
N MET A 131 -8.13 7.83 -5.92
CA MET A 131 -6.99 7.12 -6.51
C MET A 131 -5.99 8.10 -7.16
N HIS A 132 -6.47 9.15 -7.84
CA HIS A 132 -5.59 10.20 -8.35
C HIS A 132 -4.84 10.94 -7.24
N ARG A 133 -5.50 11.25 -6.11
CA ARG A 133 -4.85 11.86 -4.94
C ARG A 133 -3.79 10.94 -4.34
N ASP A 134 -4.07 9.64 -4.25
CA ASP A 134 -3.14 8.65 -3.73
C ASP A 134 -1.90 8.50 -4.63
N VAL A 135 -2.07 8.54 -5.95
CA VAL A 135 -0.97 8.56 -6.93
C VAL A 135 -0.14 9.83 -6.79
N ALA A 136 -0.77 11.00 -6.65
CA ALA A 136 -0.05 12.27 -6.47
C ALA A 136 0.80 12.26 -5.19
N ALA A 137 0.22 11.82 -4.06
CA ALA A 137 0.95 11.68 -2.79
C ALA A 137 2.10 10.66 -2.87
N THR A 138 1.92 9.58 -3.64
CA THR A 138 2.98 8.59 -3.90
C THR A 138 4.14 9.20 -4.69
N ARG A 139 3.86 10.05 -5.70
CA ARG A 139 4.90 10.79 -6.43
C ARG A 139 5.66 11.74 -5.53
N GLU A 140 4.96 12.50 -4.70
CA GLU A 140 5.59 13.42 -3.74
C GLU A 140 6.52 12.69 -2.78
N TRP A 141 6.07 11.54 -2.26
CA TRP A 141 6.92 10.67 -1.44
C TRP A 141 8.15 10.19 -2.20
N ALA A 142 7.99 9.67 -3.42
CA ALA A 142 9.10 9.15 -4.21
C ALA A 142 10.14 10.24 -4.53
N ALA A 143 9.69 11.45 -4.88
CA ALA A 143 10.56 12.59 -5.14
C ALA A 143 11.35 13.04 -3.90
N ALA A 144 10.79 12.84 -2.69
CA ALA A 144 11.47 13.13 -1.44
C ALA A 144 12.41 12.00 -0.99
N ALA A 145 12.12 10.75 -1.33
CA ALA A 145 12.92 9.58 -0.96
C ALA A 145 14.20 9.41 -1.79
N VAL A 146 14.27 10.03 -2.98
CA VAL A 146 15.42 10.02 -3.89
C VAL A 146 16.39 11.20 -3.61
N ARG A 147 16.14 12.00 -2.57
CA ARG A 147 17.05 13.04 -2.07
C ARG A 147 17.88 12.53 -0.91
#